data_AF-A0AB72VEL1-F1
#
_entry.id   AF-A0AB72VEL1-F1
#
_cell.length_a   1.000
_cell.length_b   1.000
_cell.length_c   1.000
_cell.angle_alpha   90.00
_cell.angle_beta   90.00
_cell.angle_gamma   90.00
#
_symmetry.space_group_name_H-M   'P 1'
#
loop_
_entity.id
_entity.type
_entity.pdbx_description
1 polymer ?
#
loop_
_entity_poly.entity_id
_entity_poly.type
_entity_poly.pdbx_seq_one_letter_code
_entity_poly.pdbx_strand_id
1 'polypeptide(L)'
;MDTDLAQQIVEELGMFVRQFYVPSDPAQYMRLVAQWEKSLNMGKKYPPHIYLDAISSWLSEATHKTFPPYPGDILEHCRKVMDRIGDDPIEGPKMKKWWEDRRMARIEWMVGEDNE
;
A
#
# COMPACT_ATOMS: atom_id res chain seq x y z
N MET A 1 -1.77 -20.30 4.52
CA MET A 1 -0.89 -19.35 5.22
C MET A 1 -1.21 -18.01 4.62
N ASP A 2 -1.77 -17.09 5.40
CA ASP A 2 -1.93 -15.71 4.96
C ASP A 2 -0.53 -15.13 4.86
N THR A 3 -0.01 -15.00 3.64
CA THR A 3 1.27 -14.34 3.41
C THR A 3 1.07 -12.87 3.76
N ASP A 4 1.89 -12.34 4.67
CA ASP A 4 1.84 -10.94 5.07
C ASP A 4 1.94 -10.02 3.85
N LEU A 5 1.08 -9.00 3.77
CA LEU A 5 0.98 -8.12 2.60
C LEU A 5 2.33 -7.44 2.30
N ALA A 6 3.08 -7.07 3.34
CA ALA A 6 4.41 -6.49 3.18
C ALA A 6 5.41 -7.46 2.56
N GLN A 7 5.31 -8.73 2.93
CA GLN A 7 6.13 -9.77 2.33
C GLN A 7 5.82 -9.91 0.83
N GLN A 8 4.53 -9.94 0.46
CA GLN A 8 4.12 -10.01 -0.95
C GLN A 8 4.65 -8.81 -1.76
N ILE A 9 4.59 -7.61 -1.20
CA ILE A 9 5.11 -6.39 -1.84
C ILE A 9 6.63 -6.50 -2.08
N VAL A 10 7.39 -6.92 -1.07
CA VAL A 10 8.85 -7.08 -1.19
C VAL A 10 9.19 -8.16 -2.22
N GLU A 11 8.43 -9.26 -2.27
CA GLU A 11 8.62 -10.35 -3.25
C GLU A 11 8.34 -9.89 -4.68
N GLU A 12 7.25 -9.16 -4.91
CA GLU A 12 6.94 -8.60 -6.24
C GLU A 12 8.00 -7.60 -6.71
N LEU A 13 8.45 -6.71 -5.82
CA LEU A 13 9.52 -5.77 -6.15
C LEU A 13 10.83 -6.51 -6.47
N GLY A 14 11.18 -7.56 -5.71
CA GLY A 14 12.34 -8.41 -6.01
C GLY A 14 12.24 -9.14 -7.36
N MET A 15 11.03 -9.49 -7.78
CA MET A 15 10.78 -10.20 -9.04
C MET A 15 10.84 -9.28 -10.26
N PHE A 16 10.20 -8.11 -10.18
CA PHE A 16 10.00 -7.24 -11.35
C PHE A 16 10.99 -6.07 -11.42
N VAL A 17 11.59 -5.67 -10.29
CA VAL A 17 12.49 -4.53 -10.22
C VAL A 17 13.92 -5.01 -10.06
N ARG A 18 14.62 -5.19 -11.17
CA ARG A 18 15.99 -5.77 -11.21
C ARG A 18 16.98 -5.13 -10.22
N GLN A 19 16.86 -3.82 -9.95
CA GLN A 19 17.76 -3.10 -9.05
C GLN A 19 17.30 -3.13 -7.58
N PHE A 20 16.11 -3.65 -7.29
CA PHE A 20 15.61 -3.77 -5.93
C PHE A 20 16.35 -4.88 -5.21
N TYR A 21 17.03 -4.53 -4.12
CA TYR A 21 17.82 -5.47 -3.35
C TYR A 21 16.94 -6.25 -2.37
N VAL A 22 16.94 -7.57 -2.51
CA VAL A 22 16.33 -8.50 -1.55
C VAL A 22 17.45 -9.25 -0.81
N PRO A 23 17.57 -9.09 0.52
CA PRO A 23 18.57 -9.82 1.29
C PRO A 23 18.35 -11.33 1.24
N SER A 24 19.43 -12.09 1.04
CA SER A 24 19.39 -13.56 1.12
C SER A 24 19.42 -14.09 2.56
N ASP A 25 19.91 -13.28 3.51
CA ASP A 25 19.89 -13.59 4.93
C ASP A 25 18.46 -13.41 5.50
N PRO A 26 17.85 -14.46 6.09
CA PRO A 26 16.47 -14.40 6.56
C PRO A 26 16.22 -13.30 7.59
N ALA A 27 17.18 -13.02 8.47
CA ALA A 27 17.01 -12.00 9.50
C ALA A 27 16.98 -10.59 8.88
N GLN A 28 17.85 -10.32 7.90
CA GLN A 28 17.80 -9.07 7.13
C GLN A 28 16.56 -8.95 6.26
N TYR A 29 16.10 -10.05 5.65
CA TYR A 29 14.86 -10.08 4.88
C TYR A 29 13.66 -9.67 5.75
N MET A 30 13.50 -10.29 6.93
CA MET A 30 12.41 -9.95 7.84
C MET A 30 12.47 -8.50 8.32
N ARG A 31 13.67 -7.94 8.51
CA ARG A 31 13.83 -6.50 8.83
C ARG A 31 13.38 -5.61 7.68
N LEU A 32 13.69 -5.98 6.43
CA LEU A 32 13.22 -5.26 5.25
C LEU A 32 11.68 -5.27 5.21
N VAL A 33 11.06 -6.44 5.33
CA VAL A 33 9.59 -6.60 5.33
C VAL A 33 8.94 -5.75 6.43
N ALA A 34 9.42 -5.85 7.68
CA ALA A 34 8.88 -5.07 8.80
C ALA A 34 9.04 -3.55 8.60
N GLN A 35 10.15 -3.11 7.99
CA GLN A 35 10.35 -1.69 7.67
C GLN A 35 9.37 -1.22 6.60
N TRP A 36 9.08 -2.05 5.59
CA TRP A 36 8.09 -1.76 4.56
C TRP A 36 6.67 -1.71 5.12
N GLU A 37 6.28 -2.69 5.94
CA GLU A 37 5.00 -2.73 6.65
C GLU A 37 4.76 -1.43 7.43
N LYS A 38 5.75 -1.05 8.26
CA LYS A 38 5.71 0.18 9.06
C LYS A 38 5.63 1.43 8.19
N SER A 39 6.44 1.52 7.15
CA SER A 39 6.53 2.73 6.29
C SER A 39 5.27 2.93 5.45
N LEU A 40 4.65 1.84 5.00
CA LEU A 40 3.40 1.89 4.23
C LEU A 40 2.17 2.07 5.12
N ASN A 41 2.32 1.96 6.45
CA ASN A 41 1.22 2.04 7.40
C ASN A 41 0.06 1.10 7.00
N MET A 42 0.44 -0.15 6.70
CA MET A 42 -0.46 -1.15 6.11
C MET A 42 -1.72 -1.36 6.96
N GLY A 43 -2.85 -1.59 6.31
CA GLY A 43 -4.16 -1.73 6.94
C GLY A 43 -4.78 -0.42 7.47
N LYS A 44 -4.00 0.66 7.62
CA LYS A 44 -4.51 1.95 8.10
C LYS A 44 -4.77 2.96 6.98
N LYS A 45 -3.90 3.04 5.97
CA LYS A 45 -3.99 4.10 4.96
C LYS A 45 -4.85 3.74 3.75
N TYR A 46 -4.71 2.52 3.24
CA TYR A 46 -5.42 2.00 2.07
C TYR A 46 -5.90 0.56 2.30
N PRO A 47 -6.90 0.07 1.54
CA PRO A 47 -7.25 -1.35 1.48
C PRO A 47 -6.07 -2.23 1.02
N PRO A 48 -5.97 -3.50 1.44
CA PRO A 48 -4.87 -4.39 1.06
C PRO A 48 -4.63 -4.52 -0.46
N HIS A 49 -5.70 -4.74 -1.25
CA HIS A 49 -5.59 -4.92 -2.70
C HIS A 49 -5.01 -3.70 -3.43
N ILE A 50 -5.20 -2.50 -2.87
CA ILE A 50 -4.71 -1.25 -3.47
C ILE A 50 -3.18 -1.17 -3.45
N TYR A 51 -2.51 -1.77 -2.47
CA TYR A 51 -1.04 -1.77 -2.45
C TYR A 51 -0.45 -2.63 -3.57
N LEU A 52 -1.07 -3.75 -3.90
CA LEU A 52 -0.65 -4.61 -5.01
C LEU A 52 -0.92 -3.94 -6.36
N ASP A 53 -2.11 -3.34 -6.52
CA ASP A 53 -2.44 -2.55 -7.71
C ASP A 53 -1.51 -1.34 -7.88
N ALA A 54 -1.02 -0.75 -6.78
CA ALA A 54 -0.07 0.34 -6.79
C ALA A 54 1.31 -0.09 -7.34
N ILE A 55 1.77 -1.31 -7.05
CA ILE A 55 2.99 -1.86 -7.68
C ILE A 55 2.80 -1.94 -9.19
N SER A 56 1.68 -2.50 -9.65
CA SER A 56 1.36 -2.59 -11.07
C SER A 56 1.27 -1.22 -11.73
N SER A 57 0.64 -0.25 -11.06
CA SER A 57 0.58 1.14 -11.51
C SER A 57 1.97 1.77 -11.63
N TRP A 58 2.84 1.56 -10.63
CA TRP A 58 4.22 2.06 -10.66
C TRP A 58 5.03 1.43 -11.77
N LEU A 59 4.96 0.11 -11.94
CA LEU A 59 5.64 -0.62 -13.01
C LEU A 59 5.22 -0.13 -14.40
N SER A 60 3.96 0.25 -14.58
CA SER A 60 3.46 0.77 -15.87
C SER A 60 4.05 2.14 -16.26
N GLU A 61 4.47 2.93 -15.27
CA GLU A 61 5.12 4.23 -15.47
C GLU A 61 6.66 4.11 -15.43
N ALA A 62 7.19 2.99 -14.92
CA ALA A 62 8.61 2.77 -14.78
C ALA A 62 9.31 2.67 -16.15
N THR A 63 10.43 3.37 -16.26
CA THR A 63 11.32 3.38 -17.43
C THR A 63 12.67 2.75 -17.10
N HIS A 64 13.51 2.55 -18.12
CA HIS A 64 14.89 2.06 -17.94
C HIS A 64 15.78 2.93 -17.04
N LYS A 65 15.38 4.17 -16.74
CA LYS A 65 16.09 5.10 -15.85
C LYS A 65 15.50 5.14 -14.44
N THR A 66 14.45 4.37 -14.19
CA THR A 66 13.71 4.41 -12.92
C THR A 66 14.45 3.57 -11.90
N PHE A 67 14.77 4.18 -10.76
CA PHE A 67 15.33 3.49 -9.60
C PHE A 67 14.24 2.69 -8.88
N PRO A 68 14.59 1.68 -8.09
CA PRO A 68 13.60 0.96 -7.30
C PRO A 68 12.75 1.89 -6.44
N PRO A 69 11.46 1.59 -6.26
CA PRO A 69 10.57 2.47 -5.51
C PRO A 69 10.95 2.44 -4.04
N TYR A 70 10.84 3.59 -3.40
CA TYR A 70 10.71 3.69 -1.96
C TYR A 70 9.25 3.44 -1.54
N PRO A 71 8.99 3.10 -0.26
CA PRO A 71 7.63 2.98 0.24
C PRO A 71 6.75 4.22 -0.06
N GLY A 72 7.33 5.43 -0.04
CA GLY A 72 6.61 6.66 -0.36
C GLY A 72 6.09 6.69 -1.81
N ASP A 73 6.84 6.15 -2.77
CA ASP A 73 6.43 6.08 -4.17
C ASP A 73 5.21 5.15 -4.32
N ILE A 74 5.22 4.02 -3.62
CA ILE A 74 4.07 3.10 -3.60
C ILE A 74 2.84 3.76 -3.00
N LEU A 75 2.97 4.56 -1.93
CA LEU A 75 1.83 5.29 -1.35
C LEU A 75 1.24 6.33 -2.32
N GLU A 76 2.07 6.97 -3.13
CA GLU A 76 1.59 7.88 -4.17
C GLU A 76 0.84 7.12 -5.26
N HIS A 77 1.31 5.94 -5.65
CA HIS A 77 0.58 5.08 -6.58
C HIS A 77 -0.69 4.49 -5.97
N CYS A 78 -0.74 4.19 -4.67
CA CYS A 78 -1.98 3.84 -3.99
C CYS A 78 -3.03 4.96 -4.14
N ARG A 79 -2.62 6.22 -3.99
CA ARG A 79 -3.50 7.37 -4.21
C ARG A 79 -4.01 7.41 -5.66
N LYS A 80 -3.11 7.30 -6.65
CA LYS A 80 -3.49 7.28 -8.09
C LYS A 80 -4.48 6.15 -8.41
N VAL A 81 -4.24 4.95 -7.89
CA VAL A 81 -5.13 3.78 -8.08
C VAL A 81 -6.49 4.05 -7.47
N MET A 82 -6.54 4.58 -6.25
CA MET A 82 -7.79 4.94 -5.57
C MET A 82 -8.58 6.01 -6.33
N ASP A 83 -7.90 7.05 -6.83
CA ASP A 83 -8.52 8.12 -7.62
C ASP A 83 -9.14 7.53 -8.89
N ARG A 84 -8.39 6.68 -9.61
CA ARG A 84 -8.87 5.97 -10.81
C ARG A 84 -10.08 5.06 -10.52
N ILE A 85 -10.06 4.30 -9.42
CA ILE A 85 -11.19 3.45 -9.01
C ILE A 85 -12.39 4.30 -8.59
N GLY A 86 -12.15 5.45 -7.95
CA GLY A 86 -13.20 6.38 -7.54
C GLY A 86 -14.02 6.93 -8.72
N ASP A 87 -13.40 7.02 -9.89
CA ASP A 87 -14.02 7.44 -11.15
C ASP A 87 -14.72 6.28 -11.90
N ASP A 88 -14.51 5.02 -11.48
CA ASP A 88 -15.17 3.85 -12.05
C ASP A 88 -16.65 3.79 -11.61
N PRO A 89 -17.61 3.65 -12.54
CA PRO A 89 -19.04 3.67 -12.20
C PRO A 89 -19.51 2.44 -11.40
N ILE A 90 -18.75 1.34 -11.40
CA ILE A 90 -19.09 0.08 -10.74
C ILE A 90 -18.36 -0.03 -9.39
N GLU A 91 -17.04 0.21 -9.38
CA GLU A 91 -16.21 0.06 -8.17
C GLU A 91 -16.11 1.36 -7.34
N GLY A 92 -16.29 2.52 -7.97
CA GLY A 92 -16.24 3.82 -7.31
C GLY A 92 -17.21 3.98 -6.14
N PRO A 93 -18.48 3.53 -6.22
CA PRO A 93 -19.40 3.56 -5.07
C PRO A 93 -18.90 2.75 -3.86
N LYS A 94 -18.30 1.57 -4.08
CA LYS A 94 -17.73 0.75 -3.00
C LYS A 94 -16.54 1.46 -2.35
N MET A 95 -15.72 2.12 -3.17
CA MET A 95 -14.54 2.84 -2.69
C MET A 95 -14.90 4.09 -1.89
N LYS A 96 -15.92 4.84 -2.34
CA LYS A 96 -16.48 5.97 -1.59
C LYS A 96 -17.01 5.54 -0.23
N LYS A 97 -17.78 4.44 -0.20
CA LYS A 97 -18.27 3.87 1.06
C LYS A 97 -17.13 3.51 2.01
N TRP A 98 -16.07 2.88 1.52
CA TRP A 98 -14.89 2.55 2.36
C TRP A 98 -14.25 3.80 2.98
N TRP A 99 -14.12 4.89 2.22
CA TRP A 99 -13.62 6.17 2.74
C TRP A 99 -14.54 6.79 3.79
N GLU A 100 -15.85 6.77 3.54
CA GLU A 100 -16.87 7.30 4.45
C GLU A 100 -16.86 6.54 5.78
N ASP A 101 -16.86 5.21 5.74
CA ASP A 101 -16.80 4.34 6.93
C ASP A 101 -15.56 4.65 7.78
N ARG A 102 -14.39 4.84 7.16
CA ARG A 102 -13.17 5.22 7.88
C ARG A 102 -13.19 6.63 8.43
N ARG A 103 -13.77 7.59 7.69
CA ARG A 103 -13.91 8.97 8.15
C ARG A 103 -14.81 9.03 9.38
N MET A 104 -15.93 8.31 9.36
CA MET A 104 -16.84 8.20 10.50
C MET A 104 -16.18 7.54 11.70
N ALA A 105 -15.51 6.41 11.52
CA ALA A 105 -14.79 5.74 12.60
C ALA A 105 -13.72 6.65 13.25
N ARG A 106 -13.05 7.50 12.46
CA ARG A 106 -12.08 8.48 12.99
C ARG A 106 -12.75 9.61 13.78
N ILE A 107 -13.91 10.07 13.33
CA ILE A 107 -14.70 11.09 14.04
C ILE A 107 -15.24 10.52 15.35
N GLU A 108 -15.78 9.31 15.36
CA GLU A 108 -16.28 8.62 16.56
C GLU A 108 -15.18 8.45 17.61
N TRP A 109 -13.96 8.10 17.20
CA TRP A 109 -12.80 8.07 18.09
C TRP A 109 -12.47 9.42 18.71
N MET A 110 -12.56 10.52 17.94
CA MET A 110 -12.25 11.87 18.43
C MET A 110 -13.34 12.46 19.32
N VAL A 111 -14.60 12.04 19.15
CA VAL A 111 -15.74 12.53 19.95
C VAL A 111 -15.95 11.66 21.21
N GLY A 112 -15.46 10.42 21.21
CA GLY A 112 -15.52 9.52 22.36
C GLY A 112 -14.51 9.83 23.48
N GLU A 113 -13.46 10.60 23.20
CA GLU A 113 -12.41 10.97 24.19
C GLU A 113 -12.81 12.11 25.15
N ASP A 114 -13.99 12.72 24.99
CA ASP A 114 -14.49 13.83 25.86
C ASP A 114 -15.52 13.37 26.93
N ASN A 115 -15.70 12.06 27.15
CA ASN A 115 -16.69 11.52 28.10
C ASN A 115 -16.13 10.46 29.10
N GLU A 116 -14.90 10.63 29.60
CA GLU A 116 -14.43 10.00 30.85
C GLU A 116 -13.65 10.97 31.74
#